data_AF-A0A9W7YBH3-F1
#
_entry.id   AF-A0A9W7YBH3-F1
#
_cell.length_a   1.000
_cell.length_b   1.000
_cell.length_c   1.000
_cell.angle_alpha   90.00
_cell.angle_beta   90.00
_cell.angle_gamma   90.00
#
_symmetry.space_group_name_H-M   'P 1'
#
loop_
_entity.id
_entity.type
_entity.pdbx_description
1 polymer ?
#
loop_
_entity_poly.entity_id
_entity_poly.type
_entity_poly.pdbx_seq_one_letter_code
_entity_poly.pdbx_strand_id
1 'polypeptide(L)'
;MGDVDWFSYLLHPESLHADFGPQSLGARWETPSARREAGAQVLQGLLSANNFRDYVLSAYPAIGDMPGRPGEKYAGPTPPSTPLSPAAGGADTADAEATRRIGQCARFSMSPETGLPSEQLEDVLRGSGLPELSARQDRLLGIADTLTGLVGFGVEDIEGAVHATVRFMYYLHLLESKDAGGSESERQFQYRRWAVRAAYREEEAGLALEVESSLAMDANCRHLKAHADSLDGSDEQTRLDKYRVIYDLGRVLLAQSRFDQALEMFRECQRIDPARGRADRFGLSRRRPAPSVDEYVVACTTIVRSLSPSIEQAATPTGQFDAMSISNQQDARVVPLIESKDYTEAARLCFLSALSHMPADSGAAAGDFTWMLSIHPRLLVH
;
A
#
# COMPACT_ATOMS: atom_id res chain seq x y z
N MET A 1 22.37 14.30 -21.84
CA MET A 1 22.18 14.78 -20.45
C MET A 1 23.43 14.42 -19.67
N GLY A 2 24.02 15.38 -18.95
CA GLY A 2 25.17 15.08 -18.09
C GLY A 2 24.77 14.05 -17.03
N ASP A 3 25.67 13.12 -16.73
CA ASP A 3 25.42 12.08 -15.72
C ASP A 3 25.21 12.75 -14.35
N VAL A 4 24.08 12.45 -13.71
CA VAL A 4 23.68 13.10 -12.46
C VAL A 4 24.16 12.22 -11.31
N ASP A 5 25.26 12.60 -10.69
CA ASP A 5 25.86 11.84 -9.59
C ASP A 5 25.40 12.37 -8.23
N TRP A 6 24.70 11.50 -7.47
CA TRP A 6 24.25 11.81 -6.11
C TRP A 6 25.41 12.18 -5.17
N PHE A 7 26.61 11.64 -5.39
CA PHE A 7 27.76 11.89 -4.54
C PHE A 7 28.25 13.34 -4.67
N SER A 8 28.12 13.95 -5.85
CA SER A 8 28.40 15.37 -6.05
C SER A 8 27.51 16.25 -5.18
N TYR A 9 26.23 15.91 -5.00
CA TYR A 9 25.32 16.63 -4.11
C TYR A 9 25.57 16.35 -2.62
N LEU A 10 26.11 15.17 -2.28
CA LEU A 10 26.61 14.93 -0.92
C LEU A 10 27.72 15.92 -0.56
N LEU A 11 28.65 16.17 -1.49
CA LEU A 11 29.75 17.12 -1.29
C LEU A 11 29.28 18.58 -1.34
N HIS A 12 28.40 18.90 -2.29
CA HIS A 12 27.96 20.26 -2.63
C HIS A 12 26.43 20.40 -2.62
N PRO A 13 25.77 20.33 -1.45
CA PRO A 13 24.30 20.35 -1.34
C PRO A 13 23.68 21.63 -1.89
N GLU A 14 24.39 22.75 -1.87
CA GLU A 14 23.98 24.03 -2.47
C GLU A 14 23.69 23.92 -3.98
N SER A 15 24.33 22.97 -4.67
CA SER A 15 24.12 22.74 -6.10
C SER A 15 22.71 22.25 -6.41
N LEU A 16 22.00 21.67 -5.44
CA LEU A 16 20.61 21.23 -5.64
C LEU A 16 19.70 22.38 -6.06
N HIS A 17 19.88 23.58 -5.51
CA HIS A 17 19.04 24.72 -5.84
C HIS A 17 19.27 25.20 -7.27
N ALA A 18 20.55 25.26 -7.69
CA ALA A 18 20.90 25.60 -9.06
C ALA A 18 20.39 24.56 -10.06
N ASP A 19 20.49 23.28 -9.68
CA ASP A 19 20.22 22.17 -10.58
C ASP A 19 18.75 21.78 -10.61
N PHE A 20 18.01 21.83 -9.52
CA PHE A 20 16.62 21.34 -9.44
C PHE A 20 15.60 22.43 -9.08
N GLY A 21 16.05 23.64 -8.75
CA GLY A 21 15.16 24.77 -8.49
C GLY A 21 14.30 25.14 -9.70
N PRO A 22 13.21 25.91 -9.53
CA PRO A 22 12.33 26.31 -10.63
C PRO A 22 13.06 26.97 -11.82
N GLN A 23 14.13 27.71 -11.55
CA GLN A 23 14.99 28.38 -12.53
C GLN A 23 15.83 27.43 -13.39
N SER A 24 15.96 26.15 -13.01
CA SER A 24 16.71 25.15 -13.78
C SER A 24 15.95 24.63 -15.02
N LEU A 25 14.63 24.84 -15.06
CA LEU A 25 13.80 24.46 -16.20
C LEU A 25 14.14 25.33 -17.42
N GLY A 26 14.43 24.69 -18.55
CA GLY A 26 14.92 25.32 -19.78
C GLY A 26 16.44 25.55 -19.82
N ALA A 27 17.09 25.76 -18.68
CA ALA A 27 18.55 25.92 -18.60
C ALA A 27 19.28 24.57 -18.53
N ARG A 28 18.84 23.69 -17.63
CA ARG A 28 19.44 22.37 -17.40
C ARG A 28 18.51 21.23 -17.82
N TRP A 29 17.20 21.39 -17.63
CA TRP A 29 16.21 20.37 -17.97
C TRP A 29 15.25 20.86 -19.05
N GLU A 30 15.10 20.07 -20.10
CA GLU A 30 14.20 20.37 -21.21
C GLU A 30 12.73 20.32 -20.79
N THR A 31 12.38 19.42 -19.85
CA THR A 31 11.00 19.21 -19.40
C THR A 31 10.92 19.01 -17.88
N PRO A 32 9.76 19.30 -17.26
CA PRO A 32 9.51 18.95 -15.85
C PRO A 32 9.67 17.44 -15.57
N SER A 33 9.27 16.59 -16.52
CA SER A 33 9.43 15.14 -16.41
C SER A 33 10.89 14.71 -16.37
N ALA A 34 11.74 15.27 -17.23
CA ALA A 34 13.18 15.01 -17.21
C ALA A 34 13.83 15.46 -15.90
N ARG A 35 13.44 16.64 -15.38
CA ARG A 35 13.88 17.11 -14.06
C ARG A 35 13.48 16.13 -12.95
N ARG A 36 12.23 15.66 -12.98
CA ARG A 36 11.69 14.72 -11.99
C ARG A 36 12.40 13.37 -12.04
N GLU A 37 12.64 12.84 -13.23
CA GLU A 37 13.37 11.57 -13.44
C GLU A 37 14.82 11.66 -12.94
N ALA A 38 15.54 12.73 -13.31
CA ALA A 38 16.91 12.97 -12.83
C ALA A 38 16.95 13.10 -11.31
N GLY A 39 16.00 13.84 -10.72
CA GLY A 39 15.90 13.96 -9.27
C GLY A 39 15.62 12.61 -8.60
N ALA A 40 14.77 11.76 -9.20
CA ALA A 40 14.48 10.44 -8.66
C ALA A 40 15.72 9.55 -8.64
N GLN A 41 16.59 9.65 -9.65
CA GLN A 41 17.88 8.95 -9.67
C GLN A 41 18.82 9.44 -8.56
N VAL A 42 18.87 10.76 -8.32
CA VAL A 42 19.64 11.34 -7.20
C VAL A 42 19.08 10.86 -5.86
N LEU A 43 17.76 10.92 -5.67
CA LEU A 43 17.09 10.47 -4.46
C LEU A 43 17.38 8.98 -4.19
N GLN A 44 17.34 8.14 -5.23
CA GLN A 44 17.69 6.73 -5.15
C GLN A 44 19.15 6.52 -4.71
N GLY A 45 20.08 7.32 -5.23
CA GLY A 45 21.49 7.28 -4.83
C GLY A 45 21.70 7.68 -3.37
N LEU A 46 21.11 8.81 -2.95
CA LEU A 46 21.18 9.34 -1.58
C LEU A 46 20.63 8.33 -0.57
N LEU A 47 19.44 7.81 -0.82
CA LEU A 47 18.71 6.89 0.07
C LEU A 47 18.86 5.42 -0.34
N SER A 48 19.99 5.07 -0.94
CA SER A 48 20.32 3.70 -1.31
C SER A 48 20.58 2.84 -0.08
N ALA A 49 20.30 1.53 -0.20
CA ALA A 49 20.56 0.56 0.86
C ALA A 49 22.03 0.54 1.32
N ASN A 50 22.98 0.90 0.45
CA ASN A 50 24.40 0.96 0.80
C ASN A 50 24.73 2.12 1.76
N ASN A 51 24.07 3.28 1.61
CA ASN A 51 24.26 4.41 2.51
C ASN A 51 23.61 4.18 3.89
N PHE A 52 22.61 3.30 3.94
CA PHE A 52 21.89 2.89 5.15
C PHE A 52 22.15 1.42 5.48
N ARG A 53 23.33 0.90 5.12
CA ARG A 53 23.62 -0.54 5.20
C ARG A 53 23.44 -1.09 6.60
N ASP A 54 23.95 -0.39 7.61
CA ASP A 54 23.86 -0.86 9.00
C ASP A 54 22.40 -0.98 9.44
N TYR A 55 21.53 -0.06 9.03
CA TYR A 55 20.09 -0.15 9.27
C TYR A 55 19.44 -1.29 8.51
N VAL A 56 19.76 -1.45 7.23
CA VAL A 56 19.23 -2.55 6.43
C VAL A 56 19.62 -3.86 7.07
N LEU A 57 20.89 -4.05 7.44
CA LEU A 57 21.36 -5.27 8.09
C LEU A 57 20.76 -5.47 9.49
N SER A 58 20.67 -4.43 10.32
CA SER A 58 20.08 -4.53 11.67
C SER A 58 18.57 -4.74 11.65
N ALA A 59 17.87 -4.21 10.65
CA ALA A 59 16.43 -4.40 10.45
C ALA A 59 16.07 -5.83 10.02
N TYR A 60 17.05 -6.61 9.56
CA TYR A 60 16.93 -8.03 9.23
C TYR A 60 17.90 -8.81 10.12
N PRO A 61 17.56 -9.11 11.40
CA PRO A 61 18.39 -9.97 12.23
C PRO A 61 18.78 -11.19 11.41
N ALA A 62 20.08 -11.43 11.35
CA ALA A 62 20.66 -12.33 10.36
C ALA A 62 19.92 -13.66 10.41
N ILE A 63 19.65 -14.22 9.23
CA ILE A 63 19.19 -15.60 9.04
C ILE A 63 20.05 -16.61 9.84
N GLY A 64 21.25 -16.21 10.29
CA GLY A 64 22.15 -16.98 11.16
C GLY A 64 21.78 -17.08 12.65
N ASP A 65 20.84 -16.29 13.17
CA ASP A 65 20.34 -16.46 14.55
C ASP A 65 19.16 -17.44 14.62
N MET A 66 18.75 -18.02 13.49
CA MET A 66 17.82 -19.16 13.47
C MET A 66 18.54 -20.37 14.09
N PRO A 67 18.08 -20.90 15.24
CA PRO A 67 18.71 -22.04 15.87
C PRO A 67 18.76 -23.23 14.89
N GLY A 68 19.96 -23.65 14.51
CA GLY A 68 20.18 -24.88 13.74
C GLY A 68 20.70 -24.74 12.30
N ARG A 69 21.04 -23.54 11.79
CA ARG A 69 21.73 -23.41 10.49
C ARG A 69 23.14 -22.80 10.63
N PRO A 70 24.21 -23.51 10.23
CA PRO A 70 25.55 -22.91 10.20
C PRO A 70 25.57 -21.74 9.20
N GLY A 71 26.05 -20.59 9.65
CA GLY A 71 25.94 -19.29 8.99
C GLY A 71 26.47 -19.26 7.56
N GLU A 72 25.56 -19.35 6.58
CA GLU A 72 25.84 -18.95 5.21
C GLU A 72 25.83 -17.42 5.13
N LYS A 73 26.95 -16.84 4.71
CA LYS A 73 27.03 -15.41 4.37
C LYS A 73 26.16 -15.15 3.15
N TYR A 74 25.12 -14.35 3.29
CA TYR A 74 24.27 -13.91 2.18
C TYR A 74 25.10 -13.18 1.12
N ALA A 75 25.12 -13.72 -0.11
CA ALA A 75 25.91 -13.21 -1.24
C ALA A 75 25.05 -12.85 -2.48
N GLY A 76 23.72 -12.72 -2.33
CA GLY A 76 22.79 -12.45 -3.43
C GLY A 76 22.52 -10.96 -3.67
N PRO A 77 22.06 -10.57 -4.87
CA PRO A 77 21.45 -9.27 -5.08
C PRO A 77 20.18 -9.19 -4.21
N THR A 78 20.10 -8.10 -3.45
CA THR A 78 19.08 -7.76 -2.45
C THR A 78 17.71 -8.38 -2.76
N PRO A 79 17.06 -9.09 -1.81
CA PRO A 79 15.74 -9.64 -2.08
C PRO A 79 14.77 -8.46 -2.29
N PRO A 80 13.72 -8.63 -3.12
CA PRO A 80 12.63 -7.66 -3.13
C PRO A 80 12.05 -7.63 -1.71
N SER A 81 12.17 -6.52 -0.99
CA SER A 81 11.32 -6.08 0.13
C SER A 81 10.89 -7.08 1.23
N THR A 82 11.47 -8.27 1.35
CA THR A 82 10.82 -9.37 2.10
C THR A 82 11.81 -10.11 3.01
N PRO A 83 11.54 -10.26 4.31
CA PRO A 83 12.08 -11.36 5.10
C PRO A 83 11.58 -12.69 4.52
N LEU A 84 12.45 -13.70 4.39
CA LEU A 84 12.10 -15.01 3.86
C LEU A 84 10.95 -15.66 4.65
N SER A 85 10.07 -16.40 3.95
CA SER A 85 9.16 -17.37 4.56
C SER A 85 9.93 -18.42 5.38
N PRO A 86 9.45 -18.85 6.57
CA PRO A 86 9.96 -20.05 7.16
C PRO A 86 9.59 -21.23 6.25
N ALA A 87 10.59 -22.05 5.94
CA ALA A 87 10.36 -23.32 5.27
C ALA A 87 9.43 -24.18 6.14
N ALA A 88 8.48 -24.85 5.49
CA ALA A 88 7.62 -25.85 6.09
C ALA A 88 8.46 -26.89 6.85
N GLY A 89 8.41 -26.88 8.18
CA GLY A 89 9.11 -27.86 8.99
C GLY A 89 8.88 -27.64 10.49
N GLY A 90 8.04 -28.49 11.08
CA GLY A 90 7.95 -28.70 12.52
C GLY A 90 6.94 -27.81 13.24
N ALA A 91 5.81 -28.42 13.61
CA ALA A 91 4.75 -27.80 14.39
C ALA A 91 5.18 -27.64 15.85
N ASP A 92 5.28 -26.40 16.33
CA ASP A 92 5.01 -26.04 17.72
C ASP A 92 4.29 -24.68 17.71
N THR A 93 3.02 -24.68 18.13
CA THR A 93 2.04 -23.61 17.91
C THR A 93 2.21 -22.39 18.83
N ALA A 94 3.23 -22.36 19.69
CA ALA A 94 3.46 -21.27 20.64
C ALA A 94 4.32 -20.12 20.07
N ASP A 95 4.99 -20.32 18.92
CA ASP A 95 5.92 -19.31 18.35
C ASP A 95 5.33 -18.54 17.14
N ALA A 96 4.08 -18.85 16.77
CA ALA A 96 3.40 -18.19 15.65
C ALA A 96 3.13 -16.69 15.90
N GLU A 97 3.01 -16.28 17.17
CA GLU A 97 2.75 -14.87 17.55
C GLU A 97 4.05 -14.05 17.57
N ALA A 98 5.19 -14.65 17.95
CA ALA A 98 6.51 -14.03 17.88
C ALA A 98 7.02 -13.87 16.43
N THR A 99 6.43 -14.61 15.48
CA THR A 99 6.80 -14.57 14.05
C THR A 99 5.90 -13.63 13.23
N ARG A 100 5.13 -12.73 13.88
CA ARG A 100 4.42 -11.67 13.15
C ARG A 100 5.44 -10.74 12.51
N ARG A 101 5.52 -10.79 11.19
CA ARG A 101 6.29 -9.85 10.36
C ARG A 101 5.89 -8.43 10.76
N ILE A 102 6.85 -7.69 11.31
CA ILE A 102 6.64 -6.29 11.70
C ILE A 102 6.62 -5.48 10.40
N GLY A 103 5.41 -5.11 9.96
CA GLY A 103 5.20 -4.15 8.88
C GLY A 103 5.94 -2.84 9.13
N GLN A 104 6.24 -2.05 8.09
CA GLN A 104 6.93 -0.77 8.21
C GLN A 104 6.20 0.18 9.17
N CYS A 105 4.86 0.13 9.17
CA CYS A 105 4.01 0.93 10.05
C CYS A 105 3.88 0.38 11.48
N ALA A 106 4.32 -0.86 11.74
CA ALA A 106 4.27 -1.47 13.07
C ALA A 106 5.50 -1.13 13.93
N ARG A 107 6.45 -0.35 13.41
CA ARG A 107 7.73 -0.03 14.08
C ARG A 107 7.65 1.14 15.06
N PHE A 108 6.55 1.88 15.09
CA PHE A 108 6.42 3.08 15.91
C PHE A 108 5.00 3.27 16.40
N SER A 109 4.88 3.96 17.53
CA SER A 109 3.58 4.29 18.11
C SER A 109 2.90 5.41 17.34
N MET A 110 1.60 5.28 17.13
CA MET A 110 0.78 6.24 16.39
C MET A 110 -0.24 6.87 17.32
N SER A 111 -0.41 8.19 17.25
CA SER A 111 -1.51 8.87 17.94
C SER A 111 -2.85 8.44 17.32
N PRO A 112 -3.80 7.92 18.10
CA PRO A 112 -5.11 7.51 17.57
C PRO A 112 -5.95 8.70 17.09
N GLU A 113 -5.74 9.89 17.65
CA GLU A 113 -6.47 11.11 17.27
C GLU A 113 -5.96 11.68 15.95
N THR A 114 -4.64 11.80 15.85
CA THR A 114 -4.01 12.47 14.73
C THR A 114 -3.63 11.50 13.64
N GLY A 115 -3.41 10.21 13.88
CA GLY A 115 -2.85 9.28 12.90
C GLY A 115 -1.40 9.57 12.50
N LEU A 116 -0.69 10.42 13.25
CA LEU A 116 0.74 10.70 13.08
C LEU A 116 1.57 9.93 14.11
N PRO A 117 2.88 9.76 13.89
CA PRO A 117 3.79 9.20 14.89
C PRO A 117 3.72 9.99 16.20
N SER A 118 3.69 9.30 17.33
CA SER A 118 3.77 9.93 18.66
C SER A 118 5.20 10.05 19.19
N GLU A 119 6.15 9.42 18.51
CA GLU A 119 7.57 9.34 18.89
C GLU A 119 8.42 10.02 17.81
N GLN A 120 9.57 10.56 18.21
CA GLN A 120 10.54 11.10 17.27
C GLN A 120 11.35 9.98 16.61
N LEU A 121 11.95 10.24 15.46
CA LEU A 121 12.77 9.28 14.71
C LEU A 121 13.86 8.69 15.60
N GLU A 122 14.54 9.50 16.41
CA GLU A 122 15.56 9.04 17.36
C GLU A 122 15.00 8.00 18.35
N ASP A 123 13.82 8.27 18.93
CA ASP A 123 13.16 7.38 19.88
C ASP A 123 12.68 6.10 19.20
N VAL A 124 12.14 6.18 17.99
CA VAL A 124 11.73 5.03 17.18
C VAL A 124 12.91 4.11 16.87
N LEU A 125 14.05 4.69 16.48
CA LEU A 125 15.27 3.92 16.21
C LEU A 125 15.77 3.22 17.48
N ARG A 126 15.86 3.96 18.59
CA ARG A 126 16.28 3.43 19.89
C ARG A 126 15.35 2.32 20.39
N GLY A 127 14.04 2.55 20.35
CA GLY A 127 13.00 1.60 20.77
C GLY A 127 12.98 0.33 19.93
N SER A 128 13.37 0.42 18.66
CA SER A 128 13.49 -0.72 17.73
C SER A 128 14.84 -1.45 17.81
N GLY A 129 15.76 -1.02 18.69
CA GLY A 129 17.12 -1.56 18.74
C GLY A 129 17.95 -1.30 17.48
N LEU A 130 17.58 -0.27 16.71
CA LEU A 130 18.33 0.17 15.54
C LEU A 130 19.43 1.15 15.96
N PRO A 131 20.55 1.22 15.22
CA PRO A 131 21.59 2.19 15.52
C PRO A 131 21.06 3.62 15.41
N GLU A 132 21.74 4.58 16.07
CA GLU A 132 21.50 6.00 15.85
C GLU A 132 22.02 6.45 14.48
N LEU A 133 21.46 7.55 13.95
CA LEU A 133 21.88 8.05 12.64
C LEU A 133 23.29 8.62 12.78
N SER A 134 24.19 8.20 11.88
CA SER A 134 25.48 8.86 11.76
C SER A 134 25.27 10.27 11.18
N ALA A 135 26.18 11.20 11.49
CA ALA A 135 26.15 12.55 10.91
C ALA A 135 26.13 12.54 9.36
N ARG A 136 26.68 11.49 8.73
CA ARG A 136 26.58 11.29 7.28
C ARG A 136 25.16 10.96 6.85
N GLN A 137 24.45 10.09 7.57
CA GLN A 137 23.08 9.70 7.24
C GLN A 137 22.11 10.85 7.49
N ASP A 138 22.27 11.60 8.57
CA ASP A 138 21.51 12.83 8.81
C ASP A 138 21.69 13.83 7.65
N ARG A 139 22.94 14.03 7.22
CA ARG A 139 23.23 14.88 6.06
C ARG A 139 22.57 14.36 4.78
N LEU A 140 22.57 13.04 4.54
CA LEU A 140 21.90 12.46 3.37
C LEU A 140 20.38 12.68 3.41
N LEU A 141 19.75 12.53 4.59
CA LEU A 141 18.32 12.79 4.78
C LEU A 141 17.98 14.27 4.51
N GLY A 142 18.76 15.22 5.03
CA GLY A 142 18.54 16.64 4.79
C GLY A 142 18.72 17.06 3.32
N ILE A 143 19.66 16.42 2.60
CA ILE A 143 19.83 16.63 1.15
C ILE A 143 18.63 16.06 0.39
N ALA A 144 18.17 14.86 0.75
CA ALA A 144 17.00 14.23 0.14
C ALA A 144 15.71 15.04 0.37
N ASP A 145 15.55 15.60 1.57
CA ASP A 145 14.46 16.50 1.94
C ASP A 145 14.44 17.75 1.06
N THR A 146 15.59 18.45 0.97
CA THR A 146 15.76 19.62 0.09
C THR A 146 15.39 19.29 -1.36
N LEU A 147 15.91 18.17 -1.89
CA LEU A 147 15.62 17.73 -3.25
C LEU A 147 14.12 17.43 -3.44
N THR A 148 13.47 16.83 -2.44
CA THR A 148 12.03 16.52 -2.46
C THR A 148 11.18 17.78 -2.57
N GLY A 149 11.50 18.81 -1.77
CA GLY A 149 10.84 20.11 -1.86
C GLY A 149 11.07 20.82 -3.21
N LEU A 150 12.30 20.79 -3.74
CA LEU A 150 12.64 21.46 -5.00
C LEU A 150 11.96 20.82 -6.22
N VAL A 151 11.93 19.48 -6.26
CA VAL A 151 11.38 18.73 -7.39
C VAL A 151 9.86 18.58 -7.27
N GLY A 152 9.33 18.53 -6.04
CA GLY A 152 7.93 18.25 -5.75
C GLY A 152 7.62 16.75 -5.83
N PHE A 153 8.43 15.91 -5.17
CA PHE A 153 8.16 14.47 -5.13
C PHE A 153 6.91 14.17 -4.31
N GLY A 154 6.03 13.35 -4.89
CA GLY A 154 4.94 12.73 -4.17
C GLY A 154 5.32 11.35 -3.65
N VAL A 155 4.40 10.75 -2.91
CA VAL A 155 4.56 9.41 -2.32
C VAL A 155 5.04 8.37 -3.34
N GLU A 156 4.51 8.36 -4.56
CA GLU A 156 4.90 7.38 -5.59
C GLU A 156 6.34 7.54 -6.07
N ASP A 157 6.86 8.76 -6.17
CA ASP A 157 8.26 8.97 -6.58
C ASP A 157 9.21 8.47 -5.49
N ILE A 158 8.90 8.82 -4.24
CA ILE A 158 9.68 8.36 -3.07
C ILE A 158 9.65 6.83 -3.00
N GLU A 159 8.49 6.21 -3.21
CA GLU A 159 8.37 4.75 -3.23
C GLU A 159 9.16 4.11 -4.38
N GLY A 160 9.17 4.74 -5.56
CA GLY A 160 9.93 4.27 -6.72
C GLY A 160 11.44 4.40 -6.54
N ALA A 161 11.90 5.45 -5.84
CA ALA A 161 13.31 5.77 -5.69
C ALA A 161 13.96 5.18 -4.42
N VAL A 162 13.22 5.15 -3.30
CA VAL A 162 13.79 4.86 -1.98
C VAL A 162 13.55 3.40 -1.60
N HIS A 163 14.56 2.77 -1.00
CA HIS A 163 14.44 1.39 -0.51
C HIS A 163 13.40 1.30 0.61
N ALA A 164 12.55 0.25 0.59
CA ALA A 164 11.46 0.03 1.54
C ALA A 164 11.86 0.23 3.02
N THR A 165 12.98 -0.36 3.45
CA THR A 165 13.51 -0.24 4.81
C THR A 165 13.95 1.17 5.19
N VAL A 166 14.27 2.03 4.21
CA VAL A 166 14.70 3.42 4.45
C VAL A 166 13.52 4.39 4.40
N ARG A 167 12.41 4.02 3.74
CA ARG A 167 11.24 4.90 3.56
C ARG A 167 10.66 5.38 4.88
N PHE A 168 10.47 4.51 5.86
CA PHE A 168 9.87 4.92 7.15
C PHE A 168 10.74 5.98 7.85
N MET A 169 12.07 5.79 7.88
CA MET A 169 13.00 6.78 8.44
C MET A 169 12.91 8.10 7.70
N TYR A 170 12.83 8.03 6.36
CA TYR A 170 12.73 9.22 5.54
C TYR A 170 11.43 10.00 5.75
N TYR A 171 10.28 9.31 5.84
CA TYR A 171 9.00 9.97 6.10
C TYR A 171 8.91 10.56 7.52
N LEU A 172 9.50 9.90 8.53
CA LEU A 172 9.64 10.49 9.86
C LEU A 172 10.52 11.75 9.83
N HIS A 173 11.65 11.69 9.14
CA HIS A 173 12.52 12.86 8.94
C HIS A 173 11.80 14.01 8.23
N LEU A 174 11.01 13.72 7.19
CA LEU A 174 10.21 14.74 6.49
C LEU A 174 9.19 15.40 7.42
N LEU A 175 8.54 14.64 8.32
CA LEU A 175 7.61 15.20 9.30
C LEU A 175 8.30 16.13 10.30
N GLU A 176 9.50 15.76 10.76
CA GLU A 176 10.25 16.48 11.80
C GLU A 176 11.05 17.67 11.28
N SER A 177 11.48 17.62 10.03
CA SER A 177 12.24 18.70 9.40
C SER A 177 11.47 20.01 9.55
N LYS A 178 12.17 21.12 9.80
CA LYS A 178 11.56 22.47 9.73
C LYS A 178 11.91 23.20 8.45
N ASP A 179 12.97 22.74 7.80
CA ASP A 179 13.61 23.40 6.68
C ASP A 179 13.21 22.79 5.33
N ALA A 180 12.44 21.69 5.34
CA ALA A 180 11.87 21.10 4.14
C ALA A 180 11.08 22.16 3.37
N GLY A 181 11.38 22.32 2.08
CA GLY A 181 10.50 23.07 1.19
C GLY A 181 9.10 22.46 1.23
N GLY A 182 8.10 23.18 1.76
CA GLY A 182 6.73 22.70 1.90
C GLY A 182 6.06 23.20 3.17
N SER A 183 4.73 23.12 3.21
CA SER A 183 3.99 23.40 4.45
C SER A 183 4.00 22.18 5.37
N GLU A 184 3.87 22.38 6.68
CA GLU A 184 3.68 21.28 7.64
C GLU A 184 2.50 20.38 7.22
N SER A 185 1.42 20.99 6.74
CA SER A 185 0.23 20.28 6.22
C SER A 185 0.57 19.36 5.05
N GLU A 186 1.47 19.77 4.15
CA GLU A 186 1.89 18.95 3.01
C GLU A 186 2.66 17.72 3.47
N ARG A 187 3.58 17.88 4.44
CA ARG A 187 4.39 16.78 4.96
C ARG A 187 3.54 15.77 5.74
N GLN A 188 2.58 16.28 6.52
CA GLN A 188 1.57 15.43 7.16
C GLN A 188 0.73 14.69 6.12
N PHE A 189 0.30 15.35 5.04
CA PHE A 189 -0.43 14.70 3.95
C PHE A 189 0.38 13.57 3.30
N GLN A 190 1.63 13.84 2.91
CA GLN A 190 2.52 12.84 2.30
C GLN A 190 2.72 11.62 3.23
N TYR A 191 2.96 11.86 4.52
CA TYR A 191 3.09 10.80 5.51
C TYR A 191 1.83 9.94 5.61
N ARG A 192 0.65 10.56 5.75
CA ARG A 192 -0.64 9.84 5.89
C ARG A 192 -0.90 8.96 4.69
N ARG A 193 -0.66 9.52 3.51
CA ARG A 193 -0.84 8.82 2.25
C ARG A 193 0.14 7.66 2.13
N TRP A 194 1.41 7.85 2.52
CA TRP A 194 2.37 6.74 2.61
C TRP A 194 1.92 5.65 3.59
N ALA A 195 1.48 6.00 4.80
CA ALA A 195 1.04 5.04 5.81
C ALA A 195 -0.14 4.18 5.32
N VAL A 196 -1.15 4.81 4.71
CA VAL A 196 -2.28 4.11 4.07
C VAL A 196 -1.80 3.17 2.96
N ARG A 197 -0.89 3.64 2.10
CA ARG A 197 -0.34 2.85 1.00
C ARG A 197 0.58 1.71 1.43
N ALA A 198 1.33 1.90 2.52
CA ALA A 198 2.17 0.87 3.08
C ALA A 198 1.32 -0.29 3.61
N ALA A 199 0.23 0.02 4.31
CA ALA A 199 -0.65 -0.98 4.92
C ALA A 199 -1.18 -2.01 3.91
N TYR A 200 -1.89 -1.59 2.85
CA TYR A 200 -2.46 -2.55 1.90
C TYR A 200 -1.38 -3.25 1.04
N ARG A 201 -0.22 -2.63 0.81
CA ARG A 201 0.85 -3.28 0.03
C ARG A 201 1.56 -4.36 0.82
N GLU A 202 1.69 -4.17 2.12
CA GLU A 202 2.24 -5.20 2.99
C GLU A 202 1.31 -6.41 3.01
N GLU A 203 -0.01 -6.21 2.98
CA GLU A 203 -0.95 -7.31 2.78
C GLU A 203 -0.78 -7.98 1.40
N GLU A 204 -0.72 -7.21 0.31
CA GLU A 204 -0.53 -7.78 -1.04
C GLU A 204 0.79 -8.53 -1.21
N ALA A 205 1.83 -8.11 -0.50
CA ALA A 205 3.12 -8.80 -0.46
C ALA A 205 3.11 -10.01 0.50
N GLY A 206 1.99 -10.28 1.18
CA GLY A 206 1.86 -11.32 2.21
C GLY A 206 2.72 -11.04 3.45
N LEU A 207 3.13 -9.79 3.66
CA LEU A 207 3.89 -9.33 4.83
C LEU A 207 2.97 -9.10 6.03
N ALA A 208 1.75 -8.59 5.79
CA ALA A 208 0.70 -8.54 6.79
C ALA A 208 -0.37 -9.57 6.45
N LEU A 209 -0.90 -10.26 7.45
CA LEU A 209 -2.09 -11.10 7.27
C LEU A 209 -3.35 -10.25 7.12
N GLU A 210 -3.38 -9.11 7.81
CA GLU A 210 -4.52 -8.19 7.85
C GLU A 210 -4.04 -6.75 7.98
N VAL A 211 -4.68 -5.83 7.26
CA VAL A 211 -4.59 -4.41 7.60
C VAL A 211 -5.53 -4.13 8.77
N GLU A 212 -4.94 -3.84 9.93
CA GLU A 212 -5.72 -3.55 11.14
C GLU A 212 -6.56 -2.27 10.97
N SER A 213 -7.83 -2.34 11.39
CA SER A 213 -8.71 -1.18 11.52
C SER A 213 -8.41 -0.45 12.85
N SER A 214 -7.27 0.23 12.92
CA SER A 214 -6.90 1.03 14.08
C SER A 214 -7.47 2.45 14.02
N LEU A 215 -7.68 3.09 15.18
CA LEU A 215 -8.12 4.49 15.26
C LEU A 215 -7.17 5.44 14.53
N ALA A 216 -5.86 5.18 14.58
CA ALA A 216 -4.86 5.95 13.86
C ALA A 216 -4.99 5.80 12.33
N MET A 217 -5.26 4.58 11.84
CA MET A 217 -5.49 4.35 10.41
C MET A 217 -6.80 5.02 9.95
N ASP A 218 -7.85 4.96 10.77
CA ASP A 218 -9.11 5.67 10.50
C ASP A 218 -8.91 7.20 10.46
N ALA A 219 -8.10 7.75 11.37
CA ALA A 219 -7.73 9.16 11.35
C ALA A 219 -7.01 9.53 10.05
N ASN A 220 -6.04 8.72 9.62
CA ASN A 220 -5.35 8.90 8.35
C ASN A 220 -6.32 8.89 7.16
N CYS A 221 -7.22 7.91 7.10
CA CYS A 221 -8.22 7.82 6.04
C CYS A 221 -9.14 9.05 6.01
N ARG A 222 -9.62 9.52 7.18
CA ARG A 222 -10.47 10.72 7.29
C ARG A 222 -9.74 11.98 6.80
N HIS A 223 -8.49 12.19 7.21
CA HIS A 223 -7.70 13.35 6.78
C HIS A 223 -7.43 13.34 5.27
N LEU A 224 -7.12 12.17 4.71
CA LEU A 224 -6.93 12.02 3.27
C LEU A 224 -8.23 12.27 2.50
N LYS A 225 -9.36 11.76 2.99
CA LYS A 225 -10.67 12.03 2.37
C LYS A 225 -11.01 13.51 2.39
N ALA A 226 -10.83 14.17 3.53
CA ALA A 226 -11.05 15.61 3.66
C ALA A 226 -10.14 16.43 2.71
N HIS A 227 -8.88 16.03 2.57
CA HIS A 227 -7.98 16.63 1.58
C HIS A 227 -8.49 16.43 0.15
N ALA A 228 -8.84 15.20 -0.24
CA ALA A 228 -9.40 14.91 -1.57
C ALA A 228 -10.71 15.68 -1.84
N ASP A 229 -11.55 15.87 -0.83
CA ASP A 229 -12.78 16.65 -0.93
C ASP A 229 -12.50 18.15 -1.11
N SER A 230 -11.40 18.65 -0.55
CA SER A 230 -10.96 20.04 -0.74
C SER A 230 -10.41 20.34 -2.13
N LEU A 231 -10.01 19.31 -2.89
CA LEU A 231 -9.55 19.45 -4.26
C LEU A 231 -10.75 19.72 -5.18
N ASP A 232 -10.72 20.87 -5.85
CA ASP A 232 -11.81 21.36 -6.72
C ASP A 232 -11.95 20.57 -8.03
N GLY A 233 -10.91 19.82 -8.42
CA GLY A 233 -10.87 19.00 -9.64
C GLY A 233 -10.90 19.81 -10.94
N SER A 234 -10.62 21.12 -10.87
CA SER A 234 -10.74 22.05 -11.99
C SER A 234 -9.72 21.76 -13.09
N ASP A 235 -8.46 21.54 -12.72
CA ASP A 235 -7.39 21.15 -13.63
C ASP A 235 -7.10 19.63 -13.59
N GLU A 236 -6.38 19.17 -14.62
CA GLU A 236 -6.06 17.74 -14.79
C GLU A 236 -5.18 17.19 -13.66
N GLN A 237 -4.24 17.99 -13.15
CA GLN A 237 -3.32 17.56 -12.10
C GLN A 237 -4.07 17.40 -10.77
N THR A 238 -4.87 18.40 -10.39
CA THR A 238 -5.72 18.33 -9.19
C THR A 238 -6.71 17.15 -9.26
N ARG A 239 -7.29 16.90 -10.44
CA ARG A 239 -8.18 15.75 -10.65
C ARG A 239 -7.44 14.41 -10.50
N LEU A 240 -6.21 14.32 -11.02
CA LEU A 240 -5.36 13.15 -10.86
C LEU A 240 -4.98 12.92 -9.39
N ASP A 241 -4.63 13.97 -8.66
CA ASP A 241 -4.26 13.85 -7.26
C ASP A 241 -5.47 13.44 -6.41
N LYS A 242 -6.66 13.99 -6.68
CA LYS A 242 -7.92 13.52 -6.09
C LYS A 242 -8.17 12.05 -6.39
N TYR A 243 -8.06 11.64 -7.65
CA TYR A 243 -8.24 10.25 -8.07
C TYR A 243 -7.30 9.30 -7.30
N ARG A 244 -6.02 9.65 -7.20
CA ARG A 244 -5.00 8.85 -6.52
C ARG A 244 -5.30 8.66 -5.04
N VAL A 245 -5.68 9.73 -4.35
CA VAL A 245 -6.03 9.67 -2.93
C VAL A 245 -7.26 8.78 -2.71
N ILE A 246 -8.32 8.98 -3.49
CA ILE A 246 -9.54 8.15 -3.39
C ILE A 246 -9.26 6.68 -3.73
N TYR A 247 -8.38 6.43 -4.70
CA TYR A 247 -7.96 5.07 -5.05
C TYR A 247 -7.19 4.39 -3.90
N ASP A 248 -6.26 5.10 -3.27
CA ASP A 248 -5.52 4.61 -2.11
C ASP A 248 -6.47 4.32 -0.92
N LEU A 249 -7.50 5.15 -0.71
CA LEU A 249 -8.55 4.93 0.28
C LEU A 249 -9.40 3.69 -0.01
N GLY A 250 -9.84 3.51 -1.26
CA GLY A 250 -10.61 2.32 -1.66
C GLY A 250 -9.83 1.03 -1.38
N ARG A 251 -8.53 1.03 -1.64
CA ARG A 251 -7.66 -0.14 -1.42
C ARG A 251 -7.43 -0.46 0.06
N VAL A 252 -7.19 0.54 0.90
CA VAL A 252 -7.03 0.28 2.34
C VAL A 252 -8.35 -0.17 2.98
N LEU A 253 -9.49 0.37 2.55
CA LEU A 253 -10.79 -0.07 3.01
C LEU A 253 -11.11 -1.49 2.56
N LEU A 254 -10.71 -1.86 1.34
CA LEU A 254 -10.84 -3.23 0.83
C LEU A 254 -9.98 -4.19 1.66
N ALA A 255 -8.73 -3.85 1.91
CA ALA A 255 -7.80 -4.57 2.78
C ALA A 255 -8.33 -4.75 4.23
N GLN A 256 -9.08 -3.76 4.73
CA GLN A 256 -9.78 -3.82 6.02
C GLN A 256 -11.12 -4.58 5.96
N SER A 257 -11.46 -5.21 4.84
CA SER A 257 -12.76 -5.88 4.61
C SER A 257 -14.00 -4.96 4.77
N ARG A 258 -13.83 -3.65 4.59
CA ARG A 258 -14.91 -2.64 4.62
C ARG A 258 -15.50 -2.44 3.23
N PHE A 259 -16.08 -3.50 2.68
CA PHE A 259 -16.45 -3.60 1.26
C PHE A 259 -17.41 -2.51 0.77
N ASP A 260 -18.39 -2.10 1.59
CA ASP A 260 -19.33 -1.02 1.23
C ASP A 260 -18.62 0.32 1.01
N GLN A 261 -17.69 0.67 1.91
CA GLN A 261 -16.96 1.93 1.84
C GLN A 261 -15.90 1.88 0.75
N ALA A 262 -15.24 0.73 0.57
CA ALA A 262 -14.32 0.51 -0.55
C ALA A 262 -15.04 0.70 -1.90
N LEU A 263 -16.24 0.11 -2.04
CA LEU A 263 -17.09 0.27 -3.22
C LEU A 263 -17.44 1.72 -3.48
N GLU A 264 -17.79 2.50 -2.45
CA GLU A 264 -18.06 3.92 -2.58
C GLU A 264 -16.86 4.69 -3.12
N MET A 265 -15.66 4.44 -2.58
CA MET A 265 -14.42 5.08 -3.05
C MET A 265 -14.09 4.70 -4.49
N PHE A 266 -14.22 3.43 -4.87
CA PHE A 266 -13.96 3.02 -6.26
C PHE A 266 -14.97 3.62 -7.24
N ARG A 267 -16.25 3.73 -6.87
CA ARG A 267 -17.25 4.47 -7.66
C ARG A 267 -16.93 5.95 -7.75
N GLU A 268 -16.35 6.54 -6.70
CA GLU A 268 -15.85 7.91 -6.75
C GLU A 268 -14.68 8.07 -7.72
N CYS A 269 -13.72 7.14 -7.75
CA CYS A 269 -12.68 7.10 -8.78
C CYS A 269 -13.26 7.08 -10.20
N GLN A 270 -14.29 6.25 -10.46
CA GLN A 270 -14.97 6.21 -11.76
C GLN A 270 -15.65 7.55 -12.11
N ARG A 271 -16.20 8.26 -11.12
CA ARG A 271 -16.80 9.59 -11.33
C ARG A 271 -15.75 10.66 -11.62
N ILE A 272 -14.59 10.60 -10.96
CA ILE A 272 -13.50 11.57 -11.13
C ILE A 272 -12.86 11.44 -12.52
N ASP A 273 -12.49 10.21 -12.91
CA ASP A 273 -11.84 9.94 -14.20
C ASP A 273 -12.31 8.58 -14.75
N PRO A 274 -13.40 8.57 -15.54
CA PRO A 274 -13.95 7.34 -16.13
C PRO A 274 -12.97 6.62 -17.07
N ALA A 275 -12.05 7.36 -17.70
CA ALA A 275 -11.11 6.78 -18.66
C ALA A 275 -9.97 6.03 -17.94
N ARG A 276 -9.57 6.52 -16.76
CA ARG A 276 -8.55 5.89 -15.92
C ARG A 276 -9.06 4.69 -15.13
N GLY A 277 -10.38 4.56 -14.96
CA GLY A 277 -10.98 3.42 -14.30
C GLY A 277 -10.83 2.07 -15.03
N ARG A 278 -10.45 2.11 -16.32
CA ARG A 278 -10.37 0.94 -17.20
C ARG A 278 -8.99 0.28 -17.20
N ALA A 279 -8.98 -1.05 -17.33
CA ALA A 279 -7.76 -1.88 -17.31
C ALA A 279 -6.72 -1.54 -18.39
N ASP A 280 -7.15 -1.05 -19.55
CA ASP A 280 -6.28 -0.71 -20.69
C ASP A 280 -5.44 0.57 -20.47
N ARG A 281 -5.77 1.37 -19.44
CA ARG A 281 -5.10 2.65 -19.14
C ARG A 281 -4.52 2.74 -17.74
N PHE A 282 -4.67 1.71 -16.92
CA PHE A 282 -4.18 1.71 -15.54
C PHE A 282 -2.66 1.43 -15.48
N GLY A 283 -1.87 2.43 -15.83
CA GLY A 283 -0.41 2.38 -15.93
C GLY A 283 0.36 2.51 -14.60
N LEU A 284 -0.08 1.85 -13.53
CA LEU A 284 0.60 1.89 -12.21
C LEU A 284 1.26 0.54 -11.86
N SER A 285 2.10 -0.02 -12.75
CA SER A 285 3.29 -0.87 -12.43
C SER A 285 3.75 -1.66 -13.68
N ARG A 286 5.07 -1.80 -13.86
CA ARG A 286 5.72 -2.50 -14.99
C ARG A 286 5.76 -4.04 -14.87
N ARG A 287 5.23 -4.66 -13.81
CA ARG A 287 5.46 -6.10 -13.54
C ARG A 287 4.23 -6.99 -13.30
N ARG A 288 3.05 -6.42 -13.12
CA ARG A 288 1.73 -7.06 -13.26
C ARG A 288 0.71 -5.93 -13.44
N PRO A 289 -0.29 -6.05 -14.32
CA PRO A 289 -1.36 -5.05 -14.34
C PRO A 289 -2.03 -5.10 -12.98
N ALA A 290 -1.89 -4.01 -12.20
CA ALA A 290 -2.73 -3.82 -11.02
C ALA A 290 -4.19 -3.83 -11.49
N PRO A 291 -5.12 -4.34 -10.69
CA PRO A 291 -6.51 -4.36 -11.12
C PRO A 291 -7.03 -2.96 -11.38
N SER A 292 -7.87 -2.85 -12.39
CA SER A 292 -8.59 -1.64 -12.73
C SER A 292 -9.63 -1.30 -11.66
N VAL A 293 -10.04 -0.03 -11.61
CA VAL A 293 -11.11 0.39 -10.72
C VAL A 293 -12.42 -0.32 -11.06
N ASP A 294 -12.68 -0.57 -12.35
CA ASP A 294 -13.88 -1.29 -12.79
C ASP A 294 -13.93 -2.72 -12.21
N GLU A 295 -12.81 -3.43 -12.23
CA GLU A 295 -12.68 -4.76 -11.61
C GLU A 295 -12.93 -4.70 -10.10
N TYR A 296 -12.36 -3.71 -9.41
CA TYR A 296 -12.64 -3.51 -7.97
C TYR A 296 -14.12 -3.22 -7.69
N VAL A 297 -14.79 -2.42 -8.51
CA VAL A 297 -16.22 -2.14 -8.37
C VAL A 297 -17.05 -3.41 -8.55
N VAL A 298 -16.73 -4.24 -9.55
CA VAL A 298 -17.40 -5.53 -9.78
C VAL A 298 -17.19 -6.46 -8.59
N ALA A 299 -15.95 -6.59 -8.10
CA ALA A 299 -15.62 -7.42 -6.93
C ALA A 299 -16.40 -6.98 -5.68
N CYS A 300 -16.29 -5.69 -5.32
CA CYS A 300 -16.93 -5.17 -4.13
C CYS A 300 -18.46 -5.23 -4.23
N THR A 301 -19.03 -4.95 -5.41
CA THR A 301 -20.48 -5.08 -5.62
C THR A 301 -20.95 -6.52 -5.43
N THR A 302 -20.18 -7.49 -5.92
CA THR A 302 -20.50 -8.92 -5.77
C THR A 302 -20.47 -9.32 -4.29
N ILE A 303 -19.44 -8.91 -3.56
CA ILE A 303 -19.29 -9.18 -2.12
C ILE A 303 -20.41 -8.50 -1.31
N VAL A 304 -20.66 -7.22 -1.53
CA VAL A 304 -21.71 -6.47 -0.81
C VAL A 304 -23.09 -7.09 -1.05
N ARG A 305 -23.38 -7.49 -2.29
CA ARG A 305 -24.65 -8.15 -2.64
C ARG A 305 -24.79 -9.51 -1.99
N SER A 306 -23.73 -10.31 -1.93
CA SER A 306 -23.76 -11.63 -1.28
C SER A 306 -23.88 -11.54 0.23
N LEU A 307 -23.31 -10.49 0.84
CA LEU A 307 -23.44 -10.19 2.27
C LEU A 307 -24.81 -9.59 2.65
N SER A 308 -25.57 -9.09 1.67
CA SER A 308 -26.91 -8.52 1.84
C SER A 308 -28.02 -9.40 1.23
N PRO A 309 -28.16 -10.69 1.58
CA PRO A 309 -29.09 -11.59 0.88
C PRO A 309 -30.59 -11.31 1.14
N SER A 310 -30.98 -10.29 1.92
CA SER A 310 -32.38 -10.13 2.34
C SER A 310 -32.79 -8.68 2.61
N ILE A 311 -33.45 -8.01 1.64
CA ILE A 311 -34.62 -7.11 1.88
C ILE A 311 -35.62 -7.16 0.69
N GLU A 312 -35.19 -7.28 -0.57
CA GLU A 312 -36.12 -7.08 -1.72
C GLU A 312 -36.84 -8.34 -2.27
N GLN A 313 -36.48 -9.56 -1.85
CA GLN A 313 -37.15 -10.78 -2.35
C GLN A 313 -38.46 -11.15 -1.64
N ALA A 314 -39.00 -10.29 -0.77
CA ALA A 314 -40.29 -10.50 -0.10
C ALA A 314 -41.48 -9.72 -0.70
N ALA A 315 -41.32 -9.00 -1.82
CA ALA A 315 -42.34 -8.04 -2.28
C ALA A 315 -42.77 -8.09 -3.77
N THR A 316 -42.60 -9.22 -4.48
CA THR A 316 -43.32 -9.42 -5.76
C THR A 316 -43.89 -10.84 -5.89
N PRO A 317 -45.22 -11.02 -5.76
CA PRO A 317 -45.88 -12.16 -6.36
C PRO A 317 -46.11 -11.87 -7.85
N THR A 318 -45.98 -12.91 -8.67
CA THR A 318 -46.31 -13.03 -10.11
C THR A 318 -45.23 -12.68 -11.14
N GLY A 319 -44.57 -13.75 -11.61
CA GLY A 319 -43.76 -13.79 -12.82
C GLY A 319 -42.93 -15.07 -12.86
N GLN A 320 -43.48 -16.14 -13.44
CA GLN A 320 -42.82 -17.44 -13.59
C GLN A 320 -41.51 -17.30 -14.38
N PHE A 321 -40.39 -17.21 -13.66
CA PHE A 321 -39.08 -17.65 -14.11
C PHE A 321 -38.66 -18.75 -13.14
N ASP A 322 -38.33 -19.92 -13.68
CA ASP A 322 -38.06 -21.15 -12.94
C ASP A 322 -36.64 -21.14 -12.31
N ALA A 323 -36.34 -20.09 -11.54
CA ALA A 323 -35.12 -19.94 -10.74
C ALA A 323 -35.22 -20.62 -9.36
N MET A 324 -36.38 -21.22 -9.05
CA MET A 324 -36.70 -21.81 -7.75
C MET A 324 -35.95 -23.12 -7.45
N SER A 325 -35.24 -23.70 -8.43
CA SER A 325 -34.38 -24.87 -8.20
C SER A 325 -32.95 -24.55 -7.77
N ILE A 326 -32.48 -23.29 -7.89
CA ILE A 326 -31.11 -22.91 -7.47
C ILE A 326 -31.12 -22.34 -6.03
N SER A 327 -32.24 -21.76 -5.58
CA SER A 327 -32.32 -21.07 -4.28
C SER A 327 -32.62 -22.00 -3.09
N ASN A 328 -33.29 -23.14 -3.30
CA ASN A 328 -33.64 -24.07 -2.23
C ASN A 328 -32.55 -25.13 -1.91
N GLN A 329 -31.43 -25.08 -2.62
CA GLN A 329 -30.18 -25.72 -2.22
C GLN A 329 -29.16 -24.66 -1.79
N GLN A 330 -29.57 -23.70 -0.95
CA GLN A 330 -28.62 -23.20 0.03
C GLN A 330 -28.14 -24.44 0.79
N ASP A 331 -26.91 -24.85 0.49
CA ASP A 331 -26.30 -26.09 0.95
C ASP A 331 -26.61 -26.19 2.44
N ALA A 332 -27.37 -27.20 2.87
CA ALA A 332 -27.90 -27.31 4.25
C ALA A 332 -26.80 -27.28 5.33
N ARG A 333 -25.55 -27.30 4.87
CA ARG A 333 -24.28 -27.16 5.55
C ARG A 333 -23.91 -25.70 5.90
N VAL A 334 -24.39 -24.69 5.17
CA VAL A 334 -24.05 -23.27 5.37
C VAL A 334 -24.81 -22.66 6.55
N VAL A 335 -26.10 -22.97 6.69
CA VAL A 335 -26.96 -22.39 7.75
C VAL A 335 -26.43 -22.70 9.16
N PRO A 336 -26.05 -23.96 9.49
CA PRO A 336 -25.46 -24.28 10.80
C PRO A 336 -24.14 -23.56 11.07
N LEU A 337 -23.35 -23.27 10.02
CA LEU A 337 -22.08 -22.56 10.14
C LEU A 337 -22.27 -21.06 10.42
N ILE A 338 -23.29 -20.45 9.81
CA ILE A 338 -23.70 -19.06 10.13
C ILE A 338 -24.22 -18.99 11.57
N GLU A 339 -25.03 -19.96 12.00
CA GLU A 339 -25.55 -20.03 13.37
C GLU A 339 -24.44 -20.28 14.41
N SER A 340 -23.41 -21.07 14.06
CA SER A 340 -22.24 -21.28 14.91
C SER A 340 -21.18 -20.18 14.81
N LYS A 341 -21.43 -19.14 14.00
CA LYS A 341 -20.50 -18.04 13.70
C LYS A 341 -19.19 -18.48 13.03
N ASP A 342 -19.19 -19.66 12.40
CA ASP A 342 -18.13 -20.14 11.51
C ASP A 342 -18.34 -19.58 10.10
N TYR A 343 -18.29 -18.25 10.00
CA TYR A 343 -18.53 -17.51 8.76
C TYR A 343 -17.51 -17.85 7.66
N THR A 344 -16.37 -18.35 8.10
CA THR A 344 -15.22 -18.85 7.38
C THR A 344 -15.59 -20.04 6.50
N GLU A 345 -15.97 -21.17 7.10
CA GLU A 345 -16.39 -22.34 6.34
C GLU A 345 -17.71 -22.10 5.61
N ALA A 346 -18.59 -21.24 6.15
CA ALA A 346 -19.82 -20.83 5.47
C ALA A 346 -19.53 -20.10 4.14
N ALA A 347 -18.59 -19.14 4.16
CA ALA A 347 -18.14 -18.43 2.97
C ALA A 347 -17.50 -19.40 1.98
N ARG A 348 -16.59 -20.27 2.44
CA ARG A 348 -15.94 -21.29 1.60
C ARG A 348 -16.95 -22.19 0.89
N LEU A 349 -17.99 -22.66 1.58
CA LEU A 349 -19.03 -23.52 0.99
C LEU A 349 -19.92 -22.74 0.00
N CYS A 350 -20.29 -21.50 0.32
CA CYS A 350 -20.98 -20.62 -0.63
C CYS A 350 -20.12 -20.41 -1.89
N PHE A 351 -18.81 -20.25 -1.76
CA PHE A 351 -17.87 -20.11 -2.87
C PHE A 351 -17.75 -21.37 -3.72
N LEU A 352 -17.59 -22.54 -3.10
CA LEU A 352 -17.54 -23.82 -3.82
C LEU A 352 -18.86 -24.13 -4.54
N SER A 353 -19.98 -23.76 -3.94
CA SER A 353 -21.30 -23.86 -4.57
C SER A 353 -21.43 -22.91 -5.76
N ALA A 354 -21.02 -21.64 -5.63
CA ALA A 354 -21.03 -20.70 -6.76
C ALA A 354 -20.15 -21.18 -7.93
N LEU A 355 -19.00 -21.80 -7.63
CA LEU A 355 -18.11 -22.39 -8.62
C LEU A 355 -18.69 -23.61 -9.34
N SER A 356 -19.39 -24.48 -8.62
CA SER A 356 -19.97 -25.70 -9.20
C SER A 356 -21.16 -25.44 -10.14
N HIS A 357 -21.77 -24.26 -10.02
CA HIS A 357 -22.90 -23.82 -10.85
C HIS A 357 -22.48 -22.90 -12.01
N MET A 358 -21.20 -22.56 -12.14
CA MET A 358 -20.74 -21.79 -13.30
C MET A 358 -20.71 -22.67 -14.55
N PRO A 359 -21.26 -22.21 -15.69
CA PRO A 359 -21.17 -22.94 -16.94
C PRO A 359 -19.70 -23.09 -17.37
N ALA A 360 -19.31 -24.31 -17.79
CA ALA A 360 -17.94 -24.64 -18.18
C ALA A 360 -17.34 -23.73 -19.28
N ASP A 361 -18.20 -23.02 -20.03
CA ASP A 361 -17.81 -22.16 -21.15
C ASP A 361 -17.61 -20.68 -20.76
N SER A 362 -17.89 -20.26 -19.51
CA SER A 362 -17.69 -18.87 -19.08
C SER A 362 -16.25 -18.62 -18.62
N GLY A 363 -15.30 -18.67 -19.55
CA GLY A 363 -13.87 -18.41 -19.28
C GLY A 363 -13.57 -17.04 -18.67
N ALA A 364 -14.45 -16.05 -18.88
CA ALA A 364 -14.34 -14.73 -18.25
C ALA A 364 -14.65 -14.76 -16.75
N ALA A 365 -15.73 -15.44 -16.33
CA ALA A 365 -16.15 -15.47 -14.93
C ALA A 365 -15.21 -16.30 -14.04
N ALA A 366 -14.62 -17.37 -14.58
CA ALA A 366 -13.56 -18.12 -13.89
C ALA A 366 -12.25 -17.31 -13.77
N GLY A 367 -11.97 -16.45 -14.75
CA GLY A 367 -10.86 -15.49 -14.74
C GLY A 367 -11.06 -14.41 -13.67
N ASP A 368 -12.23 -13.78 -13.65
CA ASP A 368 -12.62 -12.76 -12.66
C ASP A 368 -12.60 -13.34 -11.23
N PHE A 369 -12.95 -14.61 -11.06
CA PHE A 369 -12.94 -15.28 -9.76
C PHE A 369 -11.53 -15.67 -9.28
N THR A 370 -10.71 -16.28 -10.14
CA THR A 370 -9.31 -16.58 -9.83
C THR A 370 -8.53 -15.30 -9.52
N TRP A 371 -8.91 -14.20 -10.17
CA TRP A 371 -8.42 -12.87 -9.86
C TRP A 371 -8.84 -12.40 -8.46
N MET A 372 -10.12 -12.49 -8.10
CA MET A 372 -10.62 -12.13 -6.76
C MET A 372 -9.91 -12.91 -5.63
N LEU A 373 -9.60 -14.19 -5.88
CA LEU A 373 -8.82 -15.02 -4.95
C LEU A 373 -7.33 -14.66 -4.91
N SER A 374 -6.78 -14.10 -5.99
CA SER A 374 -5.38 -13.69 -6.07
C SER A 374 -5.11 -12.30 -5.48
N ILE A 375 -6.13 -11.42 -5.44
CA ILE A 375 -6.08 -10.14 -4.75
C ILE A 375 -6.47 -10.26 -3.27
N HIS A 376 -7.30 -11.25 -2.91
CA HIS A 376 -7.76 -11.44 -1.54
C HIS A 376 -7.76 -12.93 -1.15
N PRO A 377 -6.58 -13.53 -0.91
CA PRO A 377 -6.44 -14.95 -0.54
C PRO A 377 -7.31 -15.35 0.67
N ARG A 378 -7.69 -14.37 1.50
CA ARG A 378 -8.57 -14.55 2.66
C ARG A 378 -9.99 -15.00 2.33
N LEU A 379 -10.45 -14.89 1.08
CA LEU A 379 -11.71 -15.53 0.67
C LEU A 379 -11.65 -17.07 0.76
N LEU A 380 -10.47 -17.65 1.04
CA LEU A 380 -10.26 -19.10 1.15
C LEU A 380 -9.70 -19.59 2.51
N VAL A 381 -9.35 -18.70 3.46
CA VAL A 381 -8.35 -19.03 4.51
C VAL A 381 -8.81 -19.13 5.98
N HIS A 382 -9.79 -18.47 6.56
CA HIS A 382 -10.94 -17.73 6.09
C HIS A 382 -12.07 -18.70 5.74
#